data_AF-A0A537GTJ9-F1
#
_entry.id   AF-A0A537GTJ9-F1
#
_cell.length_a   1.000
_cell.length_b   1.000
_cell.length_c   1.000
_cell.angle_alpha   90.00
_cell.angle_beta   90.00
_cell.angle_gamma   90.00
#
_symmetry.space_group_name_H-M   'P 1'
#
loop_
_entity.id
_entity.type
_entity.pdbx_description
1 polymer ?
#
loop_
_entity_poly.entity_id
_entity_poly.type
_entity_poly.pdbx_seq_one_letter_code
_entity_poly.pdbx_strand_id
1 'polypeptide(L)'
;MFTVEDRDRVRNRLVQMSRADPRLVAGALIGSTAGGGGDRWSDLDLTFGLADGAAIDDVLADWTARLVNEFDAVHIFDLPHLSTIYRVFLLPNSLQVDLSFTLGNK
;
A
#
# COMPACT_ATOMS: atom_id res chain seq x y z
N MET A 1 0.83 17.75 9.44
CA MET A 1 -0.41 17.17 8.91
C MET A 1 -0.34 17.21 7.38
N PHE A 2 -0.69 16.13 6.70
CA PHE A 2 -0.63 16.00 5.24
C PHE A 2 -1.65 16.89 4.55
N THR A 3 -1.42 17.21 3.28
CA THR A 3 -2.43 17.79 2.38
C THR A 3 -2.95 16.75 1.39
N VAL A 4 -4.05 17.05 0.70
CA VAL A 4 -4.58 16.17 -0.36
C VAL A 4 -3.54 15.95 -1.46
N GLU A 5 -2.77 16.98 -1.80
CA GLU A 5 -1.68 16.91 -2.78
C GLU A 5 -0.55 15.99 -2.31
N ASP A 6 -0.20 16.00 -1.01
CA ASP A 6 0.76 15.06 -0.44
C ASP A 6 0.26 13.61 -0.59
N ARG A 7 -1.00 13.35 -0.22
CA ARG A 7 -1.61 12.02 -0.37
C ARG A 7 -1.60 11.55 -1.82
N ASP A 8 -1.97 12.42 -2.74
CA ASP A 8 -2.01 12.10 -4.16
C ASP A 8 -0.62 11.83 -4.74
N ARG A 9 0.40 12.56 -4.28
CA ARG A 9 1.81 12.29 -4.64
C ARG A 9 2.26 10.91 -4.16
N VAL A 10 1.95 10.56 -2.90
CA VAL A 10 2.25 9.24 -2.35
C VAL A 10 1.52 8.14 -3.13
N ARG A 11 0.20 8.29 -3.37
CA ARG A 11 -0.59 7.35 -4.19
C ARG A 11 0.05 7.13 -5.56
N ASN A 12 0.33 8.21 -6.29
CA ASN A 12 0.88 8.11 -7.65
C ASN A 12 2.23 7.39 -7.64
N ARG A 13 3.04 7.61 -6.62
CA ARG A 13 4.33 6.93 -6.47
C ARG A 13 4.17 5.45 -6.14
N LEU A 14 3.28 5.08 -5.23
CA LEU A 14 3.00 3.67 -4.90
C LEU A 14 2.43 2.90 -6.11
N VAL A 15 1.58 3.55 -6.92
CA VAL A 15 1.09 2.97 -8.19
C VAL A 15 2.22 2.81 -9.21
N GLN A 16 3.17 3.75 -9.28
CA GLN A 16 4.35 3.59 -10.14
C GLN A 16 5.23 2.42 -9.66
N MET A 17 5.43 2.31 -8.34
CA MET A 17 6.20 1.21 -7.73
C MET A 17 5.54 -0.14 -8.00
N SER A 18 4.20 -0.23 -7.91
CA SER A 18 3.48 -1.48 -8.18
C SER A 18 3.61 -1.93 -9.63
N ARG A 19 3.54 -0.99 -10.59
CA ARG A 19 3.76 -1.30 -12.01
C ARG A 19 5.17 -1.79 -12.32
N ALA A 20 6.15 -1.46 -11.50
CA ALA A 20 7.54 -1.88 -11.66
C ALA A 20 7.87 -3.18 -10.92
N ASP A 21 6.98 -3.68 -10.07
CA ASP A 21 7.18 -4.92 -9.31
C ASP A 21 6.50 -6.10 -10.03
N PRO A 22 7.26 -6.99 -10.71
CA PRO A 22 6.68 -8.09 -11.49
C PRO A 22 5.96 -9.12 -10.61
N ARG A 23 6.13 -9.07 -9.29
CA ARG A 23 5.41 -9.94 -8.35
C ARG A 23 3.97 -9.51 -8.16
N LEU A 24 3.58 -8.30 -8.57
CA LEU A 24 2.21 -7.79 -8.46
C LEU A 24 1.52 -7.84 -9.82
N VAL A 25 0.43 -8.60 -9.92
CA VAL A 25 -0.31 -8.83 -11.18
C VAL A 25 -1.64 -8.08 -11.24
N ALA A 26 -2.13 -7.59 -10.10
CA ALA A 26 -3.33 -6.79 -10.00
C ALA A 26 -3.18 -5.72 -8.93
N GLY A 27 -3.92 -4.63 -9.07
CA GLY A 27 -4.00 -3.57 -8.07
C GLY A 27 -5.34 -2.86 -8.10
N ALA A 28 -5.86 -2.49 -6.94
CA ALA A 28 -7.05 -1.67 -6.82
C ALA A 28 -6.87 -0.58 -5.76
N LEU A 29 -7.38 0.61 -6.07
CA LEU A 29 -7.64 1.66 -5.10
C LEU A 29 -8.96 1.32 -4.40
N ILE A 30 -8.95 1.27 -3.07
CA ILE A 30 -10.12 0.95 -2.26
C ILE A 30 -10.42 2.11 -1.30
N GLY A 31 -11.33 1.89 -0.36
CA GLY A 31 -11.67 2.91 0.64
C GLY A 31 -12.37 4.13 0.04
N SER A 32 -12.31 5.23 0.78
CA SER A 32 -13.10 6.44 0.49
C SER A 32 -12.69 7.17 -0.79
N THR A 33 -11.44 6.98 -1.25
CA THR A 33 -10.89 7.65 -2.44
C THR A 33 -11.11 6.87 -3.74
N ALA A 34 -11.53 5.60 -3.67
CA ALA A 34 -11.73 4.72 -4.84
C ALA A 34 -12.69 5.30 -5.90
N GLY A 35 -13.75 5.98 -5.47
CA GLY A 35 -14.75 6.58 -6.36
C GLY A 35 -14.47 8.03 -6.74
N GLY A 36 -13.27 8.56 -6.50
CA GLY A 36 -12.96 9.99 -6.63
C GLY A 36 -13.51 10.84 -5.47
N GLY A 37 -13.96 10.19 -4.40
CA GLY A 37 -14.37 10.83 -3.15
C GLY A 37 -13.20 11.05 -2.19
N GLY A 38 -13.50 10.98 -0.89
CA GLY A 38 -12.57 11.29 0.18
C GLY A 38 -12.51 12.78 0.50
N ASP A 39 -12.01 13.11 1.68
CA ASP A 39 -11.80 14.48 2.13
C ASP A 39 -10.35 14.69 2.60
N ARG A 40 -10.10 15.81 3.29
CA ARG A 40 -8.78 16.16 3.81
C ARG A 40 -8.28 15.24 4.95
N TRP A 41 -9.14 14.37 5.47
CA TRP A 41 -8.82 13.44 6.55
C TRP A 41 -8.70 12.01 6.07
N SER A 42 -9.18 11.70 4.86
CA SER A 42 -9.08 10.37 4.30
C SER A 42 -7.62 9.96 4.08
N ASP A 43 -7.33 8.74 4.50
CA ASP A 43 -6.10 7.99 4.31
C ASP A 43 -5.97 7.43 2.88
N LEU A 44 -5.00 6.55 2.68
CA LEU A 44 -4.69 5.93 1.41
C LEU A 44 -4.72 4.41 1.50
N ASP A 45 -5.67 3.79 0.81
CA ASP A 45 -5.84 2.34 0.77
C ASP A 45 -5.53 1.77 -0.61
N LEU A 46 -4.56 0.86 -0.69
CA LEU A 46 -4.24 0.11 -1.90
C LEU A 46 -4.23 -1.39 -1.61
N THR A 47 -4.79 -2.17 -2.53
CA THR A 47 -4.69 -3.62 -2.49
C THR A 47 -4.00 -4.14 -3.74
N PHE A 48 -3.15 -5.15 -3.56
CA PHE A 48 -2.40 -5.78 -4.63
C PHE A 48 -2.61 -7.29 -4.63
N GLY A 49 -2.77 -7.86 -5.82
CA GLY A 49 -2.75 -9.30 -6.07
C GLY A 49 -1.36 -9.74 -6.50
N LEU A 50 -0.82 -10.76 -5.84
CA LEU A 50 0.49 -11.31 -6.15
C LEU A 50 0.42 -12.32 -7.30
N ALA A 51 1.49 -12.40 -8.08
CA ALA A 51 1.73 -13.47 -9.04
C ALA A 51 1.81 -14.82 -8.33
N ASP A 52 1.43 -15.89 -9.04
CA ASP A 52 1.56 -17.25 -8.52
C ASP A 52 3.04 -17.57 -8.22
N GLY A 53 3.29 -18.16 -7.05
CA GLY A 53 4.63 -18.50 -6.58
C GLY A 53 5.45 -17.32 -6.03
N ALA A 54 4.93 -16.09 -6.03
CA ALA A 54 5.58 -14.98 -5.34
C ALA A 54 5.57 -15.21 -3.82
N ALA A 55 6.73 -15.07 -3.18
CA ALA A 55 6.85 -15.15 -1.74
C ALA A 55 6.34 -13.84 -1.11
N ILE A 56 5.23 -13.93 -0.37
CA ILE A 56 4.61 -12.76 0.28
C ILE A 56 5.56 -12.08 1.26
N ASP A 57 6.39 -12.85 1.99
CA ASP A 57 7.35 -12.30 2.94
C ASP A 57 8.41 -11.43 2.26
N ASP A 58 8.90 -11.82 1.09
CA ASP A 58 9.85 -11.04 0.29
C ASP A 58 9.21 -9.75 -0.22
N VAL A 59 7.95 -9.83 -0.70
CA VAL A 59 7.19 -8.65 -1.15
C VAL A 59 7.00 -7.69 0.02
N LEU A 60 6.57 -8.19 1.17
CA LEU A 60 6.36 -7.41 2.38
C LEU A 60 7.66 -6.75 2.87
N ALA A 61 8.77 -7.48 2.91
CA ALA A 61 10.06 -6.95 3.33
C ALA A 61 10.54 -5.82 2.39
N ASP A 62 10.50 -6.06 1.07
CA ASP A 62 10.94 -5.08 0.08
C ASP A 62 10.07 -3.83 0.09
N TRP A 63 8.74 -3.98 0.16
CA TRP A 63 7.82 -2.86 0.19
C TRP A 63 7.97 -2.05 1.46
N THR A 64 8.12 -2.68 2.63
CA THR A 64 8.43 -1.97 3.87
C THR A 64 9.73 -1.19 3.75
N ALA A 65 10.81 -1.80 3.24
CA ALA A 65 12.08 -1.10 3.06
C ALA A 65 11.93 0.12 2.14
N ARG A 66 11.16 0.01 1.04
CA ARG A 66 10.89 1.15 0.15
C ARG A 66 10.09 2.24 0.83
N LEU A 67 9.04 1.90 1.57
CA LEU A 67 8.20 2.89 2.27
C LEU A 67 8.98 3.62 3.38
N VAL A 68 9.79 2.90 4.14
CA VAL A 68 10.69 3.47 5.16
C VAL A 68 11.72 4.41 4.50
N ASN A 69 12.39 3.95 3.44
CA ASN A 69 13.48 4.73 2.83
C ASN A 69 12.99 5.93 1.99
N GLU A 70 11.84 5.83 1.34
CA GLU A 70 11.35 6.89 0.44
C GLU A 70 10.41 7.88 1.14
N PHE A 71 9.67 7.46 2.16
CA PHE A 71 8.64 8.28 2.81
C PHE A 71 8.84 8.47 4.31
N ASP A 72 9.94 7.97 4.88
CA ASP A 72 10.18 7.92 6.33
C ASP A 72 9.01 7.27 7.08
N ALA A 73 8.36 6.29 6.43
CA ALA A 73 7.17 5.64 6.96
C ALA A 73 7.53 4.72 8.15
N VAL A 74 6.69 4.73 9.17
CA VAL A 74 6.75 3.79 10.29
C VAL A 74 5.75 2.67 10.02
N HIS A 75 6.22 1.43 9.96
CA HIS A 75 5.33 0.25 9.99
C HIS A 75 4.70 0.13 11.39
N ILE A 76 3.38 0.10 11.46
CA ILE A 76 2.65 0.09 12.73
C ILE A 76 2.28 -1.34 13.12
N PHE A 77 1.58 -2.07 12.24
CA PHE A 77 1.22 -3.47 12.45
C PHE A 77 0.82 -4.15 11.14
N ASP A 78 0.69 -5.48 11.23
CA ASP A 78 0.04 -6.32 10.23
C ASP A 78 -1.24 -6.93 10.79
N LEU A 79 -2.24 -7.06 9.93
CA LEU A 79 -3.47 -7.79 10.19
C LEU A 79 -3.64 -8.88 9.11
N PRO A 80 -3.32 -10.15 9.41
CA PRO A 80 -3.57 -11.26 8.50
C PRO A 80 -5.05 -11.65 8.47
N HIS A 81 -5.61 -11.84 7.29
CA HIS A 81 -6.95 -12.40 7.11
C HIS A 81 -7.02 -13.24 5.82
N LEU A 82 -7.31 -14.54 5.97
CA LEU A 82 -7.30 -15.51 4.87
C LEU A 82 -5.98 -15.45 4.08
N SER A 83 -6.04 -15.22 2.78
CA SER A 83 -4.87 -15.11 1.89
C SER A 83 -4.32 -13.68 1.78
N THR A 84 -4.84 -12.74 2.55
CA THR A 84 -4.47 -11.32 2.50
C THR A 84 -3.76 -10.89 3.79
N ILE A 85 -2.68 -10.13 3.64
CA ILE A 85 -2.05 -9.40 4.74
C ILE A 85 -2.32 -7.92 4.53
N TYR A 86 -2.97 -7.27 5.49
CA TYR A 86 -3.13 -5.83 5.56
C TYR A 86 -2.01 -5.26 6.41
N ARG A 87 -1.22 -4.36 5.84
CA ARG A 87 -0.07 -3.73 6.48
C ARG A 87 -0.28 -2.22 6.56
N VAL A 88 -0.19 -1.69 7.76
CA VAL A 88 -0.47 -0.29 8.06
C VAL A 88 0.83 0.48 8.30
N PHE A 89 0.95 1.63 7.63
CA PHE A 89 2.05 2.56 7.80
C PHE A 89 1.56 3.95 8.22
N LEU A 90 2.38 4.66 8.98
CA LEU A 90 2.19 6.07 9.29
C LEU A 90 3.38 6.89 8.77
N LEU A 91 3.10 7.89 7.93
CA LEU A 91 4.11 8.82 7.42
C LEU A 91 4.30 10.00 8.39
N PRO A 92 5.43 10.75 8.33
CA PRO A 92 5.74 11.83 9.27
C PRO A 92 4.69 12.95 9.34
N ASN A 93 3.97 13.18 8.24
CA ASN A 93 2.90 14.18 8.17
C ASN A 93 1.54 13.65 8.66
N SER A 94 1.50 12.49 9.32
CA SER A 94 0.29 11.82 9.83
C SER A 94 -0.65 11.29 8.74
N LEU A 95 -0.15 11.08 7.52
CA LEU A 95 -0.88 10.30 6.52
C LEU A 95 -0.75 8.81 6.86
N GLN A 96 -1.89 8.14 7.04
CA GLN A 96 -1.95 6.69 7.13
C GLN A 96 -1.99 6.10 5.71
N VAL A 97 -1.24 5.01 5.51
CA VAL A 97 -1.19 4.26 4.25
C VAL A 97 -1.40 2.79 4.57
N ASP A 98 -2.48 2.24 4.02
CA ASP A 98 -2.89 0.86 4.20
C ASP A 98 -2.61 0.10 2.91
N LEU A 99 -1.65 -0.82 2.96
CA LEU A 99 -1.30 -1.70 1.85
C LEU A 99 -1.76 -3.11 2.17
N SER A 100 -2.53 -3.72 1.28
CA SER A 100 -2.88 -5.13 1.39
C SER A 100 -2.32 -5.95 0.23
N PHE A 101 -1.84 -7.14 0.57
CA PHE A 101 -1.21 -8.07 -0.36
C PHE A 101 -1.93 -9.41 -0.28
N THR A 102 -2.53 -9.82 -1.40
CA THR A 102 -3.29 -11.07 -1.50
C THR A 102 -2.52 -12.06 -2.36
N LEU A 103 -2.26 -13.26 -1.83
CA LEU A 103 -1.63 -14.34 -2.59
C LEU A 103 -2.47 -14.71 -3.83
N GLY A 104 -1.79 -14.97 -4.95
CA GLY A 104 -2.40 -15.62 -6.11
C GLY A 104 -2.93 -17.01 -5.76
N ASN A 105 -3.90 -17.50 -6.54
CA ASN A 105 -4.42 -18.86 -6.34
C ASN A 105 -3.29 -19.87 -6.61
N LYS A 106 -3.14 -20.88 -5.75
CA LYS A 106 -2.30 -22.04 -6.05
C LYS A 106 -2.92 -22.90 -7.13
#